data_AF-A0A4Q7KZ27-F1
#
_entry.id   AF-A0A4Q7KZ27-F1
#
_cell.length_a   1.000
_cell.length_b   1.000
_cell.length_c   1.000
_cell.angle_alpha   90.00
_cell.angle_beta   90.00
_cell.angle_gamma   90.00
#
_symmetry.space_group_name_H-M   'P 1'
#
loop_
_entity.id
_entity.type
_entity.pdbx_description
1 polymer ?
#
loop_
_entity_poly.entity_id
_entity_poly.type
_entity_poly.pdbx_seq_one_letter_code
_entity_poly.pdbx_strand_id
1 'polypeptide(L)'
;MKLATVSGITPVSMRTVDETERELVELIVKLRGPESAHDPGVGVAAREAAELAHDNDAGLVAVVDHPSSDPAILIGTVVPSEAPRGTDIAADLRYHLEDAGGPDIREVTESVTDKGYPVVIAERIMVDGPLRSSPPSGCQLQVVVIDSDGARLAVFTMHSTTGRGWLDLASVLGELVSTVDFS
;
A
#
# COMPACT_ATOMS: atom_id res chain seq x y z
N MET A 1 4.91 12.00 10.44
CA MET A 1 5.53 11.65 9.15
C MET A 1 5.14 12.73 8.15
N LYS A 2 6.09 13.22 7.37
CA LYS A 2 5.85 14.11 6.22
C LYS A 2 6.14 13.33 4.94
N LEU A 3 5.39 13.65 3.89
CA LEU A 3 5.52 13.09 2.55
C LEU A 3 5.59 14.23 1.54
N ALA A 4 6.39 14.08 0.49
CA ALA A 4 6.32 15.00 -0.64
C ALA A 4 5.07 14.72 -1.50
N THR A 5 4.67 15.71 -2.29
CA THR A 5 3.69 15.49 -3.36
C THR A 5 4.35 14.69 -4.48
N VAL A 6 3.74 13.56 -4.84
CA VAL A 6 4.16 12.71 -5.96
C VAL A 6 3.06 12.66 -7.01
N SER A 7 3.44 12.71 -8.29
CA SER A 7 2.49 12.59 -9.39
C SER A 7 1.87 11.20 -9.40
N GLY A 8 0.56 11.11 -9.64
CA GLY A 8 -0.15 9.83 -9.59
C GLY A 8 -0.59 9.40 -8.18
N ILE A 9 -0.46 10.26 -7.16
CA ILE A 9 -1.04 10.06 -5.82
C ILE A 9 -2.11 11.11 -5.58
N THR A 10 -3.37 10.69 -5.49
CA THR A 10 -4.51 11.56 -5.18
C THR A 10 -5.09 11.19 -3.81
N PRO A 11 -4.83 11.98 -2.75
CA PRO A 11 -5.39 11.73 -1.42
C PRO A 11 -6.91 11.90 -1.38
N VAL A 12 -7.56 11.14 -0.49
CA VAL A 12 -8.98 11.29 -0.15
C VAL A 12 -9.16 11.79 1.29
N SER A 13 -10.35 12.30 1.59
CA SER A 13 -10.73 12.73 2.92
C SER A 13 -10.84 11.56 3.91
N MET A 14 -10.34 11.75 5.14
CA MET A 14 -10.43 10.81 6.26
C MET A 14 -11.41 11.29 7.35
N ARG A 15 -12.60 11.73 6.95
CA ARG A 15 -13.61 12.29 7.87
C ARG A 15 -14.51 11.22 8.49
N THR A 16 -15.08 10.35 7.66
CA THR A 16 -15.89 9.20 8.05
C THR A 16 -15.62 8.07 7.07
N VAL A 17 -15.86 6.83 7.48
CA VAL A 17 -15.69 5.65 6.60
C VAL A 17 -16.50 5.82 5.31
N ASP A 18 -17.77 6.22 5.41
CA ASP A 18 -18.66 6.38 4.25
C ASP A 18 -18.19 7.49 3.30
N GLU A 19 -17.65 8.59 3.82
CA GLU A 19 -17.09 9.66 2.98
C GLU A 19 -15.81 9.22 2.27
N THR A 20 -14.91 8.55 3.00
CA THR A 20 -13.65 8.00 2.45
C THR A 20 -13.94 6.97 1.35
N GLU A 21 -14.84 6.01 1.62
CA GLU A 21 -15.27 5.00 0.66
C GLU A 21 -15.82 5.65 -0.62
N ARG A 22 -16.75 6.60 -0.47
CA ARG A 22 -17.36 7.29 -1.61
C ARG A 22 -16.32 8.01 -2.47
N GLU A 23 -15.39 8.75 -1.84
CA GLU A 23 -14.33 9.46 -2.58
C GLU A 23 -13.39 8.49 -3.31
N LEU A 24 -13.02 7.36 -2.69
CA LEU A 24 -12.22 6.31 -3.34
C LEU A 24 -12.93 5.75 -4.58
N VAL A 25 -14.21 5.37 -4.44
CA VAL A 25 -15.00 4.84 -5.56
C VAL A 25 -15.12 5.88 -6.68
N GLU A 26 -15.44 7.13 -6.35
CA GLU A 26 -15.56 8.22 -7.32
C GLU A 26 -14.26 8.43 -8.12
N LEU A 27 -13.10 8.42 -7.44
CA LEU A 27 -11.80 8.55 -8.09
C LEU A 27 -11.46 7.35 -8.98
N ILE A 28 -11.68 6.12 -8.49
CA ILE A 28 -11.40 4.91 -9.28
C ILE A 28 -12.28 4.87 -10.53
N VAL A 29 -13.58 5.17 -10.41
CA VAL A 29 -14.51 5.21 -11.55
C VAL A 29 -14.11 6.30 -12.54
N LYS A 30 -13.68 7.47 -12.06
CA LYS A 30 -13.19 8.54 -12.92
C LYS A 30 -11.95 8.11 -13.73
N LEU A 31 -11.06 7.31 -13.14
CA LEU A 31 -9.81 6.88 -13.76
C LEU A 31 -9.98 5.66 -14.69
N ARG A 32 -10.76 4.65 -14.29
CA ARG A 32 -11.02 3.43 -15.11
C ARG A 32 -12.12 3.63 -16.15
N GLY A 33 -12.98 4.64 -15.97
CA GLY A 33 -14.13 4.91 -16.82
C GLY A 33 -15.45 4.36 -16.24
N PRO A 34 -16.59 4.76 -16.83
CA PRO A 34 -17.92 4.57 -16.23
C PRO A 34 -18.31 3.09 -16.03
N GLU A 35 -17.78 2.18 -16.85
CA GLU A 35 -18.06 0.73 -16.74
C GLU A 35 -17.59 0.15 -15.41
N SER A 36 -16.55 0.70 -14.78
CA SER A 36 -16.07 0.21 -13.48
C SER A 36 -17.02 0.55 -12.32
N ALA A 37 -18.03 1.41 -12.53
CA ALA A 37 -19.06 1.66 -11.52
C ALA A 37 -19.93 0.41 -11.25
N HIS A 38 -19.92 -0.56 -12.17
CA HIS A 38 -20.62 -1.84 -12.03
C HIS A 38 -19.72 -2.98 -11.52
N ASP A 39 -18.43 -2.70 -11.29
CA ASP A 39 -17.48 -3.67 -10.74
C ASP A 39 -17.67 -3.75 -9.21
N PRO A 40 -18.24 -4.85 -8.68
CA PRO A 40 -18.46 -4.97 -7.24
C PRO A 40 -17.15 -4.97 -6.45
N GLY A 41 -16.03 -5.35 -7.07
CA GLY A 41 -14.71 -5.34 -6.43
C GLY A 41 -14.24 -3.93 -6.07
N VAL A 42 -14.66 -2.90 -6.81
CA VAL A 42 -14.29 -1.50 -6.52
C VAL A 42 -14.94 -1.02 -5.22
N GLY A 43 -16.24 -1.26 -5.06
CA GLY A 43 -16.96 -0.86 -3.84
C GLY A 43 -16.47 -1.61 -2.60
N VAL A 44 -16.28 -2.93 -2.71
CA VAL A 44 -15.77 -3.74 -1.61
C VAL A 44 -14.36 -3.30 -1.19
N ALA A 45 -13.44 -3.16 -2.15
CA ALA A 45 -12.07 -2.74 -1.84
C ALA A 45 -12.01 -1.32 -1.25
N ALA A 46 -12.83 -0.39 -1.73
CA ALA A 46 -12.92 0.96 -1.18
C ALA A 46 -13.46 0.97 0.26
N ARG A 47 -14.47 0.14 0.54
CA ARG A 47 -15.04 -0.02 1.89
C ARG A 47 -14.02 -0.59 2.86
N GLU A 48 -13.41 -1.71 2.50
CA GLU A 48 -12.39 -2.38 3.33
C GLU A 48 -11.21 -1.44 3.60
N ALA A 49 -10.78 -0.69 2.59
CA ALA A 49 -9.71 0.29 2.75
C ALA A 49 -10.10 1.44 3.68
N ALA A 50 -11.32 1.95 3.56
CA ALA A 50 -11.83 3.00 4.45
C ALA A 50 -11.91 2.49 5.90
N GLU A 51 -12.52 1.32 6.13
CA GLU A 51 -12.61 0.73 7.47
C GLU A 51 -11.23 0.51 8.07
N LEU A 52 -10.31 -0.12 7.33
CA LEU A 52 -8.95 -0.35 7.79
C LEU A 52 -8.22 0.97 8.13
N ALA A 53 -8.39 1.99 7.30
CA ALA A 53 -7.75 3.27 7.51
C ALA A 53 -8.29 4.00 8.75
N HIS A 54 -9.60 3.95 8.99
CA HIS A 54 -10.22 4.56 10.17
C HIS A 54 -9.89 3.78 11.45
N ASP A 55 -9.89 2.44 11.40
CA ASP A 55 -9.56 1.57 12.54
C ASP A 55 -8.09 1.71 12.99
N ASN A 56 -7.20 2.12 12.09
CA ASN A 56 -5.76 2.24 12.35
C ASN A 56 -5.24 3.69 12.33
N ASP A 57 -6.15 4.67 12.45
CA ASP A 57 -5.83 6.11 12.45
C ASP A 57 -4.85 6.49 11.32
N ALA A 58 -5.13 6.03 10.10
CA ALA A 58 -4.22 6.19 8.96
C ALA A 58 -3.93 7.67 8.68
N GLY A 59 -2.65 7.98 8.49
CA GLY A 59 -2.18 9.31 8.13
C GLY A 59 -2.32 9.63 6.63
N LEU A 60 -2.60 8.62 5.80
CA LEU A 60 -2.81 8.75 4.36
C LEU A 60 -3.81 7.69 3.89
N VAL A 61 -4.78 8.13 3.10
CA VAL A 61 -5.53 7.28 2.17
C VAL A 61 -5.56 7.97 0.83
N ALA A 62 -5.26 7.25 -0.24
CA ALA A 62 -5.15 7.81 -1.58
C ALA A 62 -5.50 6.79 -2.68
N VAL A 63 -5.84 7.31 -3.85
CA VAL A 63 -5.80 6.54 -5.10
C VAL A 63 -4.46 6.77 -5.78
N VAL A 64 -3.83 5.67 -6.20
CA VAL A 64 -2.59 5.65 -7.00
C VAL A 64 -2.95 5.39 -8.45
N ASP A 65 -2.46 6.21 -9.37
CA ASP A 65 -2.72 6.08 -10.81
C ASP A 65 -1.45 6.22 -11.65
N HIS A 66 -1.45 5.51 -12.79
CA HIS A 66 -0.42 5.61 -13.80
C HIS A 66 -1.05 5.36 -15.19
N PRO A 67 -0.59 6.01 -16.28
CA PRO A 67 -1.19 5.85 -17.61
C PRO A 67 -1.23 4.42 -18.15
N SER A 68 -0.34 3.55 -17.65
CA SER A 68 -0.23 2.14 -18.07
C SER A 68 -0.90 1.15 -17.11
N SER A 69 -1.60 1.62 -16.08
CA SER A 69 -2.16 0.77 -15.02
C SER A 69 -3.66 1.03 -14.78
N ASP A 70 -4.33 0.05 -14.20
CA ASP A 70 -5.56 0.34 -13.46
C ASP A 70 -5.16 1.03 -12.13
N PRO A 71 -5.99 1.91 -11.55
CA PRO A 71 -5.70 2.55 -10.28
C PRO A 71 -5.69 1.57 -9.12
N ALA A 72 -4.93 1.91 -8.08
CA ALA A 72 -4.85 1.17 -6.82
C ALA A 72 -5.24 2.04 -5.63
N ILE A 73 -5.59 1.42 -4.52
CA ILE A 73 -5.84 2.11 -3.25
C ILE A 73 -4.58 2.02 -2.39
N LEU A 74 -4.15 3.14 -1.82
CA LEU A 74 -3.01 3.24 -0.92
C LEU A 74 -3.47 3.71 0.45
N ILE A 75 -3.00 3.02 1.49
CA ILE A 75 -3.17 3.40 2.90
C ILE A 75 -1.78 3.54 3.51
N GLY A 76 -1.52 4.63 4.21
CA GLY A 76 -0.30 4.88 4.97
C GLY A 76 -0.61 5.12 6.44
N THR A 77 -0.05 4.31 7.33
CA THR A 77 -0.16 4.46 8.78
C THR A 77 1.21 4.60 9.43
N VAL A 78 1.26 5.23 10.61
CA VAL A 78 2.46 5.28 11.44
C VAL A 78 2.17 4.54 12.72
N VAL A 79 2.90 3.46 12.97
CA VAL A 79 2.74 2.64 14.18
C VAL A 79 3.91 2.86 15.13
N PRO A 80 3.66 2.96 16.44
CA PRO A 80 4.73 2.91 17.43
C PRO A 80 5.35 1.50 17.41
N SER A 81 6.67 1.43 17.57
CA SER A 81 7.40 0.16 17.64
C SER A 81 8.17 0.07 18.96
N GLU A 82 8.00 -1.06 19.64
CA GLU A 82 8.84 -1.48 20.78
C GLU A 82 9.95 -2.46 20.35
N ALA A 83 9.97 -2.89 19.08
CA ALA A 83 10.92 -3.86 18.53
C ALA A 83 12.31 -3.24 18.24
N PRO A 84 13.40 -4.03 18.25
CA PRO A 84 14.69 -3.59 18.78
C PRO A 84 15.39 -2.55 17.89
N ARG A 85 16.03 -1.58 18.54
CA ARG A 85 16.98 -0.66 17.90
C ARG A 85 18.18 -1.45 17.37
N GLY A 86 18.42 -1.45 16.06
CA GLY A 86 19.59 -2.10 15.47
C GLY A 86 19.51 -2.29 13.96
N THR A 87 20.61 -2.77 13.38
CA THR A 87 20.79 -3.02 11.93
C THR A 87 20.00 -4.21 11.38
N ASP A 88 19.41 -5.03 12.25
CA ASP A 88 18.82 -6.34 11.88
C ASP A 88 17.28 -6.32 11.82
N ILE A 89 16.64 -5.16 12.02
CA ILE A 89 15.17 -5.00 11.99
C ILE A 89 14.58 -5.50 10.66
N ALA A 90 15.28 -5.27 9.55
CA ALA A 90 14.82 -5.73 8.24
C ALA A 90 14.77 -7.26 8.14
N ALA A 91 15.78 -7.94 8.71
CA ALA A 91 15.84 -9.39 8.77
C ALA A 91 14.81 -9.98 9.75
N ASP A 92 14.58 -9.34 10.89
CA ASP A 92 13.55 -9.75 11.85
C ASP A 92 12.13 -9.53 11.32
N LEU A 93 11.88 -8.39 10.67
CA LEU A 93 10.60 -8.10 10.04
C LEU A 93 10.35 -9.04 8.87
N ARG A 94 11.39 -9.34 8.07
CA ARG A 94 11.34 -10.39 7.04
C ARG A 94 10.97 -11.74 7.64
N TYR A 95 11.65 -12.16 8.70
CA TYR A 95 11.35 -13.40 9.41
C TYR A 95 9.90 -13.43 9.87
N HIS A 96 9.39 -12.35 10.47
CA HIS A 96 8.01 -12.29 10.92
C HIS A 96 6.99 -12.25 9.76
N LEU A 97 7.30 -11.60 8.65
CA LEU A 97 6.43 -11.58 7.47
C LEU A 97 6.39 -12.96 6.79
N GLU A 98 7.54 -13.63 6.70
CA GLU A 98 7.67 -14.99 6.14
C GLU A 98 7.03 -16.05 7.08
N ASP A 99 7.24 -15.96 8.39
CA ASP A 99 6.72 -16.87 9.43
C ASP A 99 5.22 -16.67 9.69
N ALA A 100 4.72 -15.43 9.61
CA ALA A 100 3.28 -15.15 9.65
C ALA A 100 2.54 -15.66 8.41
N GLY A 101 3.27 -16.07 7.37
CA GLY A 101 2.92 -17.17 6.46
C GLY A 101 1.46 -17.32 6.05
N GLY A 102 0.81 -16.22 5.65
CA GLY A 102 -0.39 -16.31 4.82
C GLY A 102 0.01 -16.80 3.42
N PRO A 103 -0.87 -17.51 2.69
CA PRO A 103 -0.57 -17.83 1.29
C PRO A 103 -0.26 -16.52 0.54
N ASP A 104 0.72 -16.57 -0.37
CA ASP A 104 0.96 -15.57 -1.43
C ASP A 104 1.95 -14.40 -1.21
N ILE A 105 2.87 -14.43 -0.23
CA ILE A 105 4.08 -13.58 -0.31
C ILE A 105 4.98 -14.09 -1.45
N ARG A 106 5.16 -13.26 -2.47
CA ARG A 106 5.99 -13.59 -3.64
C ARG A 106 7.45 -13.21 -3.44
N GLU A 107 7.69 -12.00 -2.93
CA GLU A 107 9.03 -11.43 -2.81
C GLU A 107 9.11 -10.49 -1.61
N VAL A 108 10.27 -10.51 -0.94
CA VAL A 108 10.64 -9.54 0.08
C VAL A 108 11.98 -8.93 -0.29
N THR A 109 12.02 -7.60 -0.46
CA THR A 109 13.21 -6.83 -0.82
C THR A 109 13.49 -5.74 0.21
N GLU A 110 14.74 -5.27 0.21
CA GLU A 110 15.23 -4.21 1.09
C GLU A 110 15.71 -3.03 0.26
N SER A 111 15.53 -1.82 0.80
CA SER A 111 16.00 -0.59 0.19
C SER A 111 16.25 0.49 1.26
N VAL A 112 16.56 1.70 0.83
CA VAL A 112 16.70 2.88 1.68
C VAL A 112 15.96 4.07 1.06
N THR A 113 15.38 4.92 1.90
CA THR A 113 14.80 6.21 1.44
C THR A 113 15.90 7.21 1.08
N ASP A 114 15.52 8.36 0.50
CA ASP A 114 16.47 9.45 0.18
C ASP A 114 17.13 10.03 1.45
N LYS A 115 16.48 9.86 2.60
CA LYS A 115 17.00 10.24 3.92
C LYS A 115 17.78 9.14 4.62
N GLY A 116 17.94 7.98 3.98
CA GLY A 116 18.68 6.84 4.52
C GLY A 116 17.90 5.99 5.53
N TYR A 117 16.57 6.12 5.59
CA TYR A 117 15.75 5.23 6.43
C TYR A 117 15.69 3.84 5.81
N PRO A 118 15.86 2.75 6.58
CA PRO A 118 15.69 1.41 6.08
C PRO A 118 14.26 1.17 5.59
N VAL A 119 14.12 0.45 4.48
CA VAL A 119 12.85 0.09 3.87
C VAL A 119 12.78 -1.42 3.64
N VAL A 120 11.69 -2.04 4.08
CA VAL A 120 11.34 -3.43 3.75
C VAL A 120 10.11 -3.42 2.86
N ILE A 121 10.15 -4.14 1.75
CA ILE A 121 9.07 -4.21 0.77
C ILE A 121 8.64 -5.67 0.66
N ALA A 122 7.36 -5.96 0.89
CA ALA A 122 6.76 -7.28 0.71
C ALA A 122 5.68 -7.22 -0.38
N GLU A 123 5.88 -7.99 -1.44
CA GLU A 123 4.94 -8.13 -2.55
C GLU A 123 4.08 -9.38 -2.38
N ARG A 124 2.77 -9.23 -2.55
CA ARG A 124 1.79 -10.31 -2.58
C ARG A 124 1.03 -10.30 -3.90
N ILE A 125 0.96 -11.46 -4.57
CA ILE A 125 0.17 -11.64 -5.79
C ILE A 125 -0.96 -12.60 -5.48
N MET A 126 -2.18 -12.11 -5.45
CA MET A 126 -3.37 -12.93 -5.16
C MET A 126 -3.73 -13.71 -6.42
N VAL A 127 -3.68 -15.05 -6.35
CA VAL A 127 -4.00 -15.93 -7.48
C VAL A 127 -5.27 -16.69 -7.16
N ASP A 128 -6.37 -16.35 -7.81
CA ASP A 128 -7.61 -17.10 -7.68
C ASP A 128 -7.57 -18.38 -8.52
N GLY A 129 -7.45 -19.53 -7.85
CA GLY A 129 -7.70 -20.85 -8.42
C GLY A 129 -6.63 -21.90 -8.12
N PRO A 130 -6.96 -23.19 -8.30
CA PRO A 130 -6.07 -24.31 -7.97
C PRO A 130 -4.83 -24.42 -8.89
N LEU A 131 -4.72 -23.56 -9.91
CA LEU A 131 -3.63 -23.53 -10.86
C LEU A 131 -2.95 -22.16 -10.80
N ARG A 132 -1.64 -22.14 -10.59
CA ARG A 132 -0.77 -20.93 -10.60
C ARG A 132 -0.76 -20.16 -11.94
N SER A 133 -1.55 -20.60 -12.92
CA SER A 133 -1.71 -20.02 -14.25
C SER A 133 -3.00 -19.22 -14.42
N SER A 134 -3.87 -19.16 -13.40
CA SER A 134 -4.99 -18.20 -13.40
C SER A 134 -4.45 -16.76 -13.40
N PRO A 135 -5.15 -15.80 -14.04
CA PRO A 135 -4.80 -14.40 -13.89
C PRO A 135 -4.90 -14.00 -12.40
N PRO A 136 -3.99 -13.15 -11.89
CA PRO A 136 -4.09 -12.64 -10.54
C PRO A 136 -5.44 -11.95 -10.33
N SER A 137 -6.10 -12.24 -9.20
CA SER A 137 -7.30 -11.52 -8.75
C SER A 137 -6.95 -10.16 -8.13
N GLY A 138 -5.67 -9.88 -7.94
CA GLY A 138 -5.13 -8.58 -7.55
C GLY A 138 -3.68 -8.68 -7.09
N CYS A 139 -3.10 -7.55 -6.75
CA CYS A 139 -1.75 -7.45 -6.19
C CYS A 139 -1.75 -6.52 -4.98
N GLN A 140 -0.94 -6.84 -3.97
CA GLN A 140 -0.72 -5.98 -2.82
C GLN A 140 0.78 -5.76 -2.61
N LEU A 141 1.15 -4.51 -2.29
CA LEU A 141 2.50 -4.12 -1.90
C LEU A 141 2.42 -3.57 -0.49
N GLN A 142 3.19 -4.14 0.42
CA GLN A 142 3.37 -3.60 1.76
C GLN A 142 4.79 -3.08 1.90
N VAL A 143 4.93 -1.79 2.21
CA VAL A 143 6.22 -1.13 2.39
C VAL A 143 6.32 -0.61 3.81
N VAL A 144 7.40 -0.98 4.50
CA VAL A 144 7.66 -0.57 5.88
C VAL A 144 8.93 0.26 5.91
N VAL A 145 8.81 1.53 6.29
CA VAL A 145 9.93 2.44 6.52
C VAL A 145 10.18 2.55 8.01
N ILE A 146 11.42 2.33 8.43
CA ILE A 146 11.82 2.27 9.83
C ILE A 146 12.48 3.60 10.22
N ASP A 147 12.01 4.24 11.29
CA ASP A 147 12.65 5.43 11.83
C ASP A 147 14.07 5.09 12.32
N SER A 148 14.98 6.05 12.18
CA SER A 148 16.38 5.94 12.58
C SER A 148 16.60 5.58 14.05
N ASP A 149 15.67 5.93 14.94
CA ASP A 149 15.71 5.57 16.36
C ASP A 149 14.91 4.29 16.71
N GLY A 150 14.29 3.66 15.70
CA GLY A 150 13.48 2.45 15.79
C GLY A 150 12.12 2.63 16.49
N ALA A 151 11.75 3.85 16.91
CA ALA A 151 10.56 4.07 17.73
C ALA A 151 9.25 4.08 16.93
N ARG A 152 9.35 4.29 15.61
CA ARG A 152 8.20 4.44 14.70
C ARG A 152 8.44 3.68 13.41
N LEU A 153 7.38 3.11 12.88
CA LEU A 153 7.35 2.51 11.55
C LEU A 153 6.28 3.22 10.72
N ALA A 154 6.60 3.60 9.49
CA ALA A 154 5.60 4.00 8.51
C ALA A 154 5.27 2.77 7.65
N VAL A 155 4.01 2.35 7.67
CA VAL A 155 3.53 1.19 6.92
C VAL A 155 2.62 1.69 5.81
N PHE A 156 2.98 1.38 4.57
CA PHE A 156 2.20 1.66 3.38
C PHE A 156 1.67 0.35 2.81
N THR A 157 0.37 0.28 2.60
CA THR A 157 -0.27 -0.86 1.94
C THR A 157 -0.97 -0.35 0.69
N MET A 158 -0.53 -0.82 -0.46
CA MET A 158 -1.15 -0.54 -1.75
C MET A 158 -1.81 -1.79 -2.29
N HIS A 159 -3.08 -1.69 -2.67
CA HIS A 159 -3.88 -2.77 -3.22
C HIS A 159 -4.40 -2.42 -4.61
N SER A 160 -4.02 -3.21 -5.61
CA SER A 160 -4.55 -3.18 -6.98
C SER A 160 -5.54 -4.33 -7.16
N THR A 161 -6.79 -4.03 -7.49
CA THR A 161 -7.87 -5.02 -7.66
C THR A 161 -7.79 -5.80 -8.97
N THR A 162 -6.87 -5.45 -9.89
CA THR A 162 -6.72 -6.13 -11.18
C THR A 162 -5.29 -6.60 -11.46
N GLY A 163 -4.31 -6.05 -10.75
CA GLY A 163 -2.87 -6.29 -10.99
C GLY A 163 -2.35 -5.73 -12.32
N ARG A 164 -3.19 -5.08 -13.14
CA ARG A 164 -2.77 -4.50 -14.43
C ARG A 164 -1.87 -3.29 -14.21
N GLY A 165 -0.68 -3.32 -14.81
CA GLY A 165 0.30 -2.23 -14.68
C GLY A 165 0.92 -2.14 -13.28
N TRP A 166 0.95 -3.26 -12.57
CA TRP A 166 1.40 -3.34 -11.18
C TRP A 166 2.80 -2.76 -10.93
N LEU A 167 3.76 -3.04 -11.81
CA LEU A 167 5.12 -2.52 -11.68
C LEU A 167 5.19 -0.99 -11.80
N ASP A 168 4.31 -0.40 -12.61
CA ASP A 168 4.24 1.06 -12.73
C ASP A 168 3.68 1.67 -11.45
N LEU A 169 2.60 1.10 -10.89
CA LEU A 169 2.06 1.52 -9.59
C LEU A 169 3.09 1.37 -8.46
N ALA A 170 3.82 0.26 -8.43
CA ALA A 170 4.88 0.02 -7.46
C ALA A 170 5.99 1.06 -7.55
N SER A 171 6.29 1.54 -8.76
CA SER A 171 7.26 2.62 -8.99
C SER A 171 6.77 3.96 -8.42
N VAL A 172 5.49 4.29 -8.62
CA VAL A 172 4.86 5.50 -8.03
C VAL A 172 4.90 5.43 -6.49
N LEU A 173 4.59 4.28 -5.90
CA LEU A 173 4.71 4.11 -4.45
C LEU A 173 6.17 4.23 -3.98
N GLY A 174 7.12 3.68 -4.74
CA GLY A 174 8.55 3.80 -4.45
C GLY A 174 9.02 5.26 -4.39
N GLU A 175 8.57 6.10 -5.33
CA GLU A 175 8.84 7.55 -5.32
C GLU A 175 8.25 8.23 -4.07
N LEU A 176 7.00 7.90 -3.69
CA LEU A 176 6.40 8.44 -2.48
C LEU A 176 7.19 8.03 -1.22
N VAL A 177 7.52 6.74 -1.12
CA VAL A 177 8.24 6.17 0.02
C VAL A 177 9.66 6.75 0.16
N SER A 178 10.35 7.05 -0.96
CA SER A 178 11.69 7.63 -0.90
C SER A 178 11.69 9.00 -0.19
N THR A 179 10.55 9.70 -0.20
CA THR A 179 10.39 11.04 0.39
C THR A 179 10.03 11.04 1.88
N VAL A 180 9.85 9.87 2.50
CA VAL A 180 9.42 9.75 3.90
C VAL A 180 10.35 10.49 4.85
N ASP A 181 9.74 11.28 5.73
CA ASP A 181 10.42 12.04 6.76
C ASP A 181 9.75 11.89 8.13
N PHE A 182 10.53 11.43 9.11
CA PHE A 182 10.09 11.24 10.50
C PHE A 182 10.34 12.45 11.42
N SER A 183 11.05 13.47 10.94
CA SER A 183 11.34 14.70 11.71
C SER A 183 10.13 15.60 11.97
#